data_AF-A0AB74VCN2-F1
#
_entry.id   AF-A0AB74VCN2-F1
#
_cell.length_a   1.000
_cell.length_b   1.000
_cell.length_c   1.000
_cell.angle_alpha   90.00
_cell.angle_beta   90.00
_cell.angle_gamma   90.00
#
_symmetry.space_group_name_H-M   'P 1'
#
loop_
_entity.id
_entity.type
_entity.pdbx_description
1 polymer ?
#
loop_
_entity_poly.entity_id
_entity_poly.type
_entity_poly.pdbx_seq_one_letter_code
_entity_poly.pdbx_strand_id
1 'polypeptide(L)'
;MSTSTIRYKRIKQIVNDIYIKLNISKFPINVFEIIGSFDNIKIVSYHRFMLDHNLTKEETFEILTSDEGCTDYFKPSNKYIIYYNDLDFKSDERIRWTLTHELGHILCSHYSSDNTKIFDDYLSESEYKIMEAEANYFTGLLLSNPVILHKLNIRSSHDIETYCSISSEAARYRYKFYKKWCKNNILTSSDRFIIRNFQSYLNSQRLEYLEFISFINSF
;
A
#
# COMPACT_ATOMS: atom_id res chain seq x y z
N MET A 1 2.01 23.61 21.32
CA MET A 1 2.22 22.22 20.85
C MET A 1 1.13 21.91 19.84
N SER A 2 1.49 21.78 18.56
CA SER A 2 0.53 21.32 17.54
C SER A 2 0.21 19.86 17.87
N THR A 3 -1.05 19.54 18.15
CA THR A 3 -1.47 18.15 18.21
C THR A 3 -1.36 17.60 16.80
N SER A 4 -0.32 16.80 16.55
CA SER A 4 -0.16 16.15 15.26
C SER A 4 -1.39 15.26 15.04
N THR A 5 -2.08 15.45 13.93
CA THR A 5 -3.29 14.70 13.57
C THR A 5 -3.04 14.04 12.22
N ILE A 6 -3.65 12.87 12.01
CA ILE A 6 -3.49 12.10 10.77
C ILE A 6 -3.90 12.97 9.56
N ARG A 7 -2.98 13.13 8.61
CA ARG A 7 -3.08 13.99 7.43
C ARG A 7 -3.87 13.32 6.29
N TYR A 8 -5.07 12.82 6.58
CA TYR A 8 -5.90 12.04 5.64
C TYR A 8 -6.05 12.68 4.26
N LYS A 9 -6.29 14.00 4.19
CA LYS A 9 -6.45 14.73 2.92
C LYS A 9 -5.17 14.72 2.09
N ARG A 10 -4.02 14.95 2.71
CA ARG A 10 -2.71 14.92 2.05
C ARG A 10 -2.41 13.53 1.53
N ILE A 11 -2.64 12.50 2.33
CA ILE A 11 -2.39 11.11 1.93
C ILE A 11 -3.27 10.71 0.75
N LYS A 12 -4.57 11.08 0.76
CA LYS A 12 -5.46 10.86 -0.39
C LYS A 12 -4.95 11.56 -1.66
N GLN A 13 -4.41 12.78 -1.55
CA GLN A 13 -3.84 13.50 -2.69
C GLN A 13 -2.62 12.75 -3.25
N ILE A 14 -1.68 12.34 -2.39
CA ILE A 14 -0.49 11.57 -2.80
C ILE A 14 -0.90 10.29 -3.52
N VAL A 15 -1.82 9.51 -2.95
CA VAL A 15 -2.28 8.26 -3.57
C VAL A 15 -2.94 8.54 -4.92
N ASN A 16 -3.84 9.52 -5.00
CA ASN A 16 -4.49 9.84 -6.27
C ASN A 16 -3.49 10.30 -7.34
N ASP A 17 -2.45 11.05 -6.95
CA ASP A 17 -1.38 11.46 -7.85
C ASP A 17 -0.59 10.25 -8.38
N ILE A 18 -0.33 9.23 -7.56
CA ILE A 18 0.31 7.97 -8.01
C ILE A 18 -0.56 7.28 -9.06
N TYR A 19 -1.86 7.09 -8.75
CA TYR A 19 -2.81 6.47 -9.69
C TYR A 19 -2.84 7.18 -11.05
N ILE A 20 -2.81 8.52 -11.03
CA ILE A 20 -2.88 9.34 -12.24
C ILE A 20 -1.56 9.29 -13.00
N LYS A 21 -0.43 9.58 -12.34
CA LYS A 21 0.89 9.68 -12.97
C LYS A 21 1.36 8.35 -13.57
N LEU A 22 1.10 7.25 -12.87
CA LEU A 22 1.48 5.91 -13.33
C LEU A 22 0.39 5.23 -14.16
N ASN A 23 -0.70 5.95 -14.46
CA ASN A 23 -1.84 5.42 -15.22
C ASN A 23 -2.34 4.05 -14.72
N ILE A 24 -2.42 3.89 -13.40
CA ILE A 24 -2.93 2.66 -12.79
C ILE A 24 -4.37 2.47 -13.24
N SER A 25 -4.68 1.27 -13.73
CA SER A 25 -5.93 0.98 -14.45
C SER A 25 -6.59 -0.36 -14.11
N LYS A 26 -5.97 -1.19 -13.26
CA LYS A 26 -6.52 -2.49 -12.85
C LYS A 26 -6.12 -2.87 -11.44
N PHE A 27 -6.89 -3.80 -10.87
CA PHE A 27 -6.52 -4.54 -9.67
C PHE A 27 -6.21 -6.02 -9.98
N PRO A 28 -5.39 -6.69 -9.17
CA PRO A 28 -4.53 -6.12 -8.11
C PRO A 28 -3.45 -5.20 -8.69
N ILE A 29 -3.07 -4.13 -7.98
CA ILE A 29 -1.99 -3.24 -8.44
C ILE A 29 -0.63 -3.95 -8.36
N ASN A 30 0.27 -3.65 -9.28
CA ASN A 30 1.65 -4.13 -9.23
C ASN A 30 2.51 -3.20 -8.37
N VAL A 31 2.72 -3.57 -7.10
CA VAL A 31 3.48 -2.76 -6.12
C VAL A 31 4.95 -2.62 -6.51
N PHE A 32 5.55 -3.67 -7.08
CA PHE A 32 6.95 -3.65 -7.52
C PHE A 32 7.16 -2.68 -8.67
N GLU A 33 6.28 -2.67 -9.67
CA GLU A 33 6.32 -1.67 -10.77
C GLU A 33 6.13 -0.25 -10.26
N ILE A 34 5.20 -0.03 -9.32
CA ILE A 34 4.96 1.28 -8.73
C ILE A 34 6.22 1.79 -8.03
N ILE A 35 6.81 1.00 -7.14
CA ILE A 35 8.02 1.41 -6.42
C ILE A 35 9.21 1.54 -7.38
N GLY A 36 9.33 0.65 -8.37
CA GLY A 36 10.38 0.70 -9.39
C GLY A 36 10.30 1.93 -10.30
N SER A 37 9.18 2.67 -10.32
CA SER A 37 9.06 3.94 -11.04
C SER A 37 9.72 5.13 -10.35
N PHE A 38 10.17 4.98 -9.10
CA PHE A 38 10.87 6.01 -8.35
C PHE A 38 12.38 5.83 -8.44
N ASP A 39 13.07 6.74 -9.12
CA ASP A 39 14.53 6.68 -9.36
C ASP A 39 15.38 6.63 -8.08
N ASN A 40 14.85 7.13 -6.96
CA ASN A 40 15.54 7.24 -5.70
C ASN A 40 15.14 6.17 -4.67
N ILE A 41 14.34 5.17 -5.05
CA ILE A 41 13.91 4.07 -4.17
C ILE A 41 14.37 2.74 -4.76
N LYS A 42 15.02 1.91 -3.94
CA LYS A 42 15.32 0.51 -4.28
C LYS A 42 14.57 -0.42 -3.33
N ILE A 43 14.29 -1.62 -3.83
CA ILE A 43 13.76 -2.72 -3.00
C ILE A 43 14.81 -3.82 -2.94
N VAL A 44 15.04 -4.37 -1.75
CA VAL A 44 15.92 -5.52 -1.51
C VAL A 44 15.18 -6.51 -0.62
N SER A 45 15.12 -7.78 -1.00
CA SER A 45 14.51 -8.78 -0.13
C SER A 45 15.47 -9.21 0.98
N TYR A 46 14.96 -9.73 2.10
CA TYR A 46 15.81 -10.23 3.19
C TYR A 46 16.71 -11.35 2.69
N HIS A 47 16.18 -12.27 1.87
CA HIS A 47 16.98 -13.31 1.23
C HIS A 47 18.12 -12.71 0.38
N ARG A 48 17.84 -11.67 -0.40
CA ARG A 48 18.86 -11.01 -1.22
C ARG A 48 19.93 -10.33 -0.36
N PHE A 49 19.50 -9.63 0.69
CA PHE A 49 20.40 -8.98 1.64
C PHE A 49 21.33 -9.99 2.33
N MET A 50 20.79 -11.14 2.76
CA MET A 50 21.57 -12.25 3.30
C MET A 50 22.67 -12.70 2.33
N LEU A 51 22.32 -12.90 1.06
CA LEU A 51 23.28 -13.36 0.04
C LEU A 51 24.35 -12.31 -0.26
N ASP A 52 23.94 -11.04 -0.42
CA ASP A 52 24.87 -9.94 -0.77
C ASP A 52 25.87 -9.64 0.35
N HIS A 53 25.52 -9.94 1.61
CA HIS A 53 26.35 -9.68 2.78
C HIS A 53 26.91 -10.95 3.45
N ASN A 54 26.62 -12.13 2.91
CA ASN A 54 26.99 -13.44 3.49
C ASN A 54 26.58 -13.58 4.97
N LEU A 55 25.32 -13.23 5.26
CA LEU A 55 24.74 -13.24 6.60
C LEU A 55 23.84 -14.46 6.81
N THR A 56 23.74 -14.91 8.07
CA THR A 56 22.67 -15.83 8.47
C THR A 56 21.32 -15.11 8.52
N LYS A 57 20.26 -15.90 8.71
CA LYS A 57 18.93 -15.36 8.94
C LYS A 57 18.93 -14.53 10.22
N GLU A 58 19.46 -15.07 11.31
CA GLU A 58 19.49 -14.42 12.62
C GLU A 58 20.21 -13.07 12.56
N GLU A 59 21.40 -13.02 11.95
CA GLU A 59 22.17 -11.78 11.77
C GLU A 59 21.41 -10.74 10.93
N THR A 60 20.67 -11.19 9.90
CA THR A 60 19.86 -10.29 9.08
C THR A 60 18.73 -9.65 9.87
N PHE A 61 18.04 -10.41 10.73
CA PHE A 61 16.99 -9.87 11.59
C PHE A 61 17.55 -8.93 12.67
N GLU A 62 18.75 -9.22 13.19
CA GLU A 62 19.46 -8.32 14.11
C GLU A 62 19.82 -6.98 13.46
N ILE A 63 20.26 -6.98 12.19
CA ILE A 63 20.65 -5.77 11.46
C ILE A 63 19.44 -4.94 11.01
N LEU A 64 18.44 -5.60 10.43
CA LEU A 64 17.26 -4.94 9.86
C LEU A 64 16.20 -4.61 10.91
N THR A 65 16.28 -5.23 12.10
CA THR A 65 15.48 -4.93 13.29
C THR A 65 13.96 -4.99 13.05
N SER A 66 13.50 -5.82 12.10
CA SER A 66 12.08 -5.94 11.75
C SER A 66 11.76 -7.32 11.20
N ASP A 67 10.62 -7.89 11.62
CA ASP A 67 10.13 -9.20 11.16
C ASP A 67 9.33 -9.14 9.84
N GLU A 68 9.01 -7.94 9.37
CA GLU A 68 8.19 -7.73 8.18
C GLU A 68 8.96 -7.01 7.08
N GLY A 69 9.58 -5.88 7.42
CA GLY A 69 10.29 -5.01 6.50
C GLY A 69 10.64 -3.68 7.17
N CYS A 70 11.54 -2.93 6.54
CA CYS A 70 11.98 -1.63 7.03
C CYS A 70 12.56 -0.81 5.87
N THR A 71 12.87 0.46 6.12
CA THR A 71 13.53 1.31 5.13
C THR A 71 14.73 2.01 5.73
N ASP A 72 15.83 2.01 4.99
CA ASP A 72 16.97 2.88 5.25
C ASP A 72 16.91 4.11 4.34
N TYR A 73 17.17 5.28 4.91
CA TYR A 73 17.29 6.54 4.18
C TYR A 73 18.73 7.06 4.17
N PHE A 74 19.32 7.14 2.98
CA PHE A 74 20.63 7.72 2.74
C PHE A 74 20.51 9.19 2.31
N LYS A 75 20.52 10.08 3.32
CA LYS A 75 20.36 11.54 3.19
C LYS A 75 21.30 12.19 2.16
N PRO A 76 22.62 11.90 2.10
CA PRO A 76 23.53 12.65 1.23
C PRO A 76 23.17 12.60 -0.26
N SER A 77 22.53 11.52 -0.71
CA SER A 77 22.07 11.40 -2.10
C SER A 77 20.56 11.27 -2.23
N ASN A 78 19.80 11.55 -1.17
CA ASN A 78 18.34 11.41 -1.11
C ASN A 78 17.83 10.05 -1.64
N LYS A 79 18.47 8.94 -1.22
CA LYS A 79 18.13 7.57 -1.67
C LYS A 79 17.52 6.76 -0.56
N TYR A 80 16.59 5.89 -0.91
CA TYR A 80 15.93 4.96 -0.01
C TYR A 80 16.19 3.53 -0.43
N ILE A 81 16.32 2.62 0.54
CA ILE A 81 16.27 1.18 0.32
C ILE A 81 15.16 0.62 1.21
N ILE A 82 14.15 0.04 0.60
CA ILE A 82 13.10 -0.71 1.28
C ILE A 82 13.55 -2.17 1.35
N TYR A 83 13.62 -2.71 2.55
CA TYR A 83 13.81 -4.12 2.81
C TYR A 83 12.48 -4.78 3.14
N TYR A 84 12.26 -6.00 2.64
CA TYR A 84 11.07 -6.78 2.96
C TYR A 84 11.42 -8.24 3.20
N ASN A 85 10.74 -8.85 4.17
CA ASN A 85 10.92 -10.24 4.53
C ASN A 85 10.18 -11.15 3.52
N ASP A 86 10.96 -11.89 2.73
CA ASP A 86 10.52 -12.93 1.79
C ASP A 86 10.82 -14.35 2.27
N LEU A 87 11.23 -14.51 3.53
CA LEU A 87 11.54 -15.78 4.15
C LEU A 87 10.27 -16.42 4.77
N ASP A 88 10.40 -17.64 5.30
CA ASP A 88 9.37 -18.33 6.09
C ASP A 88 7.97 -18.40 5.45
N PHE A 89 7.90 -18.52 4.12
CA PHE A 89 6.64 -18.60 3.38
C PHE A 89 5.70 -17.41 3.61
N LYS A 90 6.26 -16.20 3.77
CA LYS A 90 5.47 -14.95 3.77
C LYS A 90 4.63 -14.89 2.50
N SER A 91 3.33 -14.64 2.67
CA SER A 91 2.41 -14.60 1.54
C SER A 91 2.62 -13.34 0.69
N ASP A 92 2.29 -13.43 -0.60
CA ASP A 92 2.39 -12.30 -1.52
C ASP A 92 1.56 -11.10 -1.06
N GLU A 93 0.39 -11.34 -0.45
CA GLU A 93 -0.44 -10.27 0.11
C GLU A 93 0.26 -9.54 1.25
N ARG A 94 1.01 -10.27 2.09
CA ARG A 94 1.76 -9.68 3.19
C ARG A 94 2.95 -8.89 2.67
N ILE A 95 3.70 -9.43 1.73
CA ILE A 95 4.82 -8.74 1.06
C ILE A 95 4.34 -7.44 0.41
N ARG A 96 3.24 -7.50 -0.36
CA ARG A 96 2.65 -6.31 -1.01
C ARG A 96 2.21 -5.26 -0.01
N TRP A 97 1.63 -5.68 1.12
CA TRP A 97 1.25 -4.77 2.20
C TRP A 97 2.48 -4.09 2.80
N THR A 98 3.50 -4.85 3.18
CA THR A 98 4.74 -4.33 3.78
C THR A 98 5.43 -3.35 2.85
N LEU A 99 5.66 -3.71 1.58
CA LEU A 99 6.30 -2.83 0.61
C LEU A 99 5.54 -1.51 0.42
N THR A 100 4.21 -1.59 0.40
CA THR A 100 3.38 -0.39 0.27
C THR A 100 3.39 0.46 1.54
N HIS A 101 3.48 -0.18 2.71
CA HIS A 101 3.59 0.50 4.01
C HIS A 101 4.87 1.31 4.11
N GLU A 102 6.00 0.70 3.75
CA GLU A 102 7.29 1.36 3.67
C GLU A 102 7.30 2.51 2.64
N LEU A 103 6.71 2.30 1.46
CA LEU A 103 6.49 3.38 0.49
C LEU A 103 5.66 4.52 1.09
N GLY A 104 4.65 4.18 1.89
CA GLY A 104 3.83 5.13 2.63
C GLY A 104 4.66 6.00 3.55
N HIS A 105 5.60 5.43 4.30
CA HIS A 105 6.52 6.20 5.13
C HIS A 105 7.36 7.18 4.30
N ILE A 106 7.91 6.74 3.17
CA ILE A 106 8.73 7.58 2.30
C ILE A 106 7.90 8.76 1.76
N LEU A 107 6.76 8.47 1.14
CA LEU A 107 5.97 9.50 0.45
C LEU A 107 5.19 10.41 1.40
N CYS A 108 4.90 9.95 2.63
CA CYS A 108 4.35 10.80 3.67
C CYS A 108 5.44 11.66 4.37
N SER A 109 6.70 11.56 3.92
CA SER A 109 7.85 12.30 4.46
C SER A 109 8.08 12.01 5.94
N HIS A 110 8.04 10.74 6.32
CA HIS A 110 8.26 10.27 7.70
C HIS A 110 9.73 10.16 8.08
N TYR A 111 10.64 10.15 7.10
CA TYR A 111 12.07 10.26 7.34
C TYR A 111 12.43 11.75 7.46
N SER A 112 12.83 12.19 8.65
CA SER A 112 13.20 13.58 8.92
C SER A 112 14.55 13.91 8.27
N SER A 113 14.93 15.19 8.27
CA SER A 113 16.26 15.58 7.79
C SER A 113 17.37 14.86 8.55
N ASP A 114 17.21 14.56 9.83
CA ASP A 114 18.31 14.09 10.66
C ASP A 114 18.28 12.57 10.92
N ASN A 115 17.23 11.89 10.44
CA ASN A 115 16.95 10.49 10.78
C ASN A 115 17.13 9.60 9.57
N THR A 116 17.96 8.57 9.71
CA THR A 116 18.21 7.55 8.67
C THR A 116 17.24 6.38 8.76
N LYS A 117 16.54 6.21 9.90
CA LYS A 117 15.49 5.22 10.16
C LYS A 117 14.29 5.91 10.86
N ILE A 118 13.12 5.27 10.83
CA ILE A 118 11.94 5.75 11.57
C ILE A 118 12.16 5.68 13.09
N PHE A 119 12.95 4.72 13.56
CA PHE A 119 13.24 4.51 14.99
C PHE A 119 14.36 5.43 15.46
N ASP A 120 14.02 6.69 15.69
CA ASP A 120 14.92 7.66 16.28
C ASP A 120 14.50 7.97 17.71
N ASP A 121 15.46 8.07 18.63
CA ASP A 121 15.27 8.28 20.08
C ASP A 121 14.57 9.61 20.41
N TYR A 122 14.42 10.49 19.41
CA TYR A 122 13.78 11.80 19.55
C TYR A 122 12.27 11.82 19.19
N LEU A 123 11.71 10.74 18.63
CA LEU A 123 10.27 10.68 18.35
C LEU A 123 9.47 10.30 19.58
N SER A 124 8.43 11.08 19.91
CA SER A 124 7.49 10.66 20.93
C SER A 124 6.68 9.44 20.45
N GLU A 125 6.26 8.58 21.39
CA GLU A 125 5.38 7.44 21.09
C GLU A 125 4.11 7.87 20.33
N SER A 126 3.62 9.09 20.61
CA SER A 126 2.45 9.66 19.95
C SER A 126 2.70 9.99 18.48
N GLU A 127 3.87 10.54 18.14
CA GLU A 127 4.25 10.87 16.77
C GLU A 127 4.48 9.60 15.96
N TYR A 128 5.18 8.62 16.54
CA TYR A 128 5.37 7.31 15.93
C TYR A 128 4.03 6.65 15.59
N LYS A 129 3.09 6.61 16.54
CA LYS A 129 1.73 6.07 16.31
C LYS A 129 0.98 6.78 15.18
N ILE A 130 1.17 8.08 15.03
CA ILE A 130 0.57 8.86 13.92
C ILE A 130 1.22 8.47 12.60
N MET A 131 2.54 8.38 12.53
CA MET A 131 3.28 8.01 11.32
C MET A 131 2.91 6.60 10.85
N GLU A 132 2.81 5.64 11.78
CA GLU A 132 2.33 4.27 11.49
C GLU A 132 0.88 4.28 11.01
N ALA A 133 0.00 5.07 11.63
CA ALA A 133 -1.39 5.17 11.20
C ALA A 133 -1.52 5.80 9.81
N GLU A 134 -0.67 6.77 9.49
CA GLU A 134 -0.60 7.41 8.18
C GLU A 134 -0.10 6.45 7.10
N ALA A 135 0.98 5.69 7.36
CA ALA A 135 1.48 4.66 6.46
C ALA A 135 0.43 3.56 6.20
N ASN A 136 -0.22 3.07 7.25
CA ASN A 136 -1.34 2.12 7.12
C ASN A 136 -2.51 2.69 6.31
N TYR A 137 -2.85 3.97 6.51
CA TYR A 137 -3.90 4.64 5.74
C TYR A 137 -3.52 4.78 4.27
N PHE A 138 -2.28 5.18 3.99
CA PHE A 138 -1.70 5.23 2.64
C PHE A 138 -1.81 3.87 1.96
N THR A 139 -1.33 2.80 2.61
CA THR A 139 -1.37 1.42 2.08
C THR A 139 -2.77 0.98 1.77
N GLY A 140 -3.70 1.20 2.69
CA GLY A 140 -5.09 0.87 2.48
C GLY A 140 -5.70 1.61 1.28
N LEU A 141 -5.40 2.89 1.09
CA LEU A 141 -5.88 3.65 -0.06
C LEU A 141 -5.24 3.22 -1.37
N LEU A 142 -3.92 2.96 -1.38
CA LEU A 142 -3.20 2.59 -2.59
C LEU A 142 -3.64 1.20 -3.07
N LEU A 143 -3.63 0.19 -2.19
CA LEU A 143 -4.00 -1.19 -2.56
C LEU A 143 -5.50 -1.39 -2.81
N SER A 144 -6.36 -0.59 -2.18
CA SER A 144 -7.81 -0.77 -2.22
C SER A 144 -8.56 0.57 -2.28
N ASN A 145 -8.41 1.27 -3.42
CA ASN A 145 -8.98 2.60 -3.62
C ASN A 145 -10.52 2.57 -3.49
N PRO A 146 -11.11 3.28 -2.52
CA PRO A 146 -12.54 3.16 -2.21
C PRO A 146 -13.46 3.57 -3.36
N VAL A 147 -13.01 4.44 -4.26
CA VAL A 147 -13.78 4.86 -5.43
C VAL A 147 -13.89 3.71 -6.43
N ILE A 148 -12.79 2.99 -6.66
CA ILE A 148 -12.77 1.83 -7.56
C ILE A 148 -13.52 0.66 -6.92
N LEU A 149 -13.33 0.41 -5.62
CA LEU A 149 -14.14 -0.56 -4.87
C LEU A 149 -15.65 -0.28 -5.03
N HIS A 150 -16.06 0.99 -4.97
CA HIS A 150 -17.45 1.36 -5.19
C HIS A 150 -17.93 1.04 -6.60
N LYS A 151 -17.11 1.28 -7.62
CA LYS A 151 -17.43 0.95 -9.02
C LYS A 151 -17.45 -0.55 -9.31
N LEU A 152 -16.67 -1.34 -8.58
CA LEU A 152 -16.72 -2.81 -8.59
C LEU A 152 -17.93 -3.38 -7.84
N ASN A 153 -18.75 -2.53 -7.22
CA ASN A 153 -19.93 -2.95 -6.44
C ASN A 153 -19.58 -3.97 -5.33
N ILE A 154 -18.51 -3.69 -4.58
CA ILE A 154 -18.05 -4.51 -3.46
C ILE A 154 -19.16 -4.67 -2.40
N ARG A 155 -19.45 -5.92 -2.03
CA ARG A 155 -20.47 -6.35 -1.07
C ARG A 155 -19.90 -6.96 0.20
N SER A 156 -18.69 -7.51 0.15
CA SER A 156 -18.06 -8.18 1.29
C SER A 156 -16.59 -7.82 1.47
N SER A 157 -16.00 -8.19 2.61
CA SER A 157 -14.53 -8.14 2.77
C SER A 157 -13.83 -9.13 1.86
N HIS A 158 -14.45 -10.28 1.60
CA HIS A 158 -13.89 -11.29 0.70
C HIS A 158 -13.74 -10.74 -0.73
N ASP A 159 -14.66 -9.90 -1.19
CA ASP A 159 -14.51 -9.26 -2.51
C ASP A 159 -13.26 -8.37 -2.54
N ILE A 160 -12.97 -7.63 -1.47
CA ILE A 160 -11.77 -6.77 -1.40
C ILE A 160 -10.50 -7.62 -1.40
N GLU A 161 -10.49 -8.71 -0.64
CA GLU A 161 -9.40 -9.71 -0.64
C GLU A 161 -9.15 -10.22 -2.06
N THR A 162 -10.19 -10.69 -2.75
CA THR A 162 -10.10 -11.23 -4.11
C THR A 162 -9.64 -10.19 -5.12
N TYR A 163 -10.30 -9.02 -5.19
CA TYR A 163 -9.95 -8.00 -6.19
C TYR A 163 -8.59 -7.36 -5.92
N CYS A 164 -8.27 -7.05 -4.67
CA CYS A 164 -7.07 -6.27 -4.33
C CYS A 164 -5.85 -7.14 -4.00
N SER A 165 -6.04 -8.46 -3.84
CA SER A 165 -5.05 -9.44 -3.37
C SER A 165 -4.39 -9.03 -2.05
N ILE A 166 -5.21 -8.75 -1.04
CA ILE A 166 -4.75 -8.41 0.32
C ILE A 166 -5.24 -9.47 1.30
N SER A 167 -4.55 -9.64 2.43
CA SER A 167 -4.92 -10.66 3.43
C SER A 167 -6.36 -10.49 3.92
N SER A 168 -7.01 -11.58 4.34
CA SER A 168 -8.39 -11.55 4.83
C SER A 168 -8.54 -10.59 6.03
N GLU A 169 -7.51 -10.48 6.87
CA GLU A 169 -7.47 -9.51 7.95
C GLU A 169 -7.50 -8.06 7.43
N ALA A 170 -6.58 -7.73 6.52
CA ALA A 170 -6.53 -6.40 5.91
C ALA A 170 -7.86 -6.08 5.22
N ALA A 171 -8.40 -7.02 4.44
CA ALA A 171 -9.67 -6.88 3.74
C ALA A 171 -10.85 -6.59 4.68
N ARG A 172 -10.90 -7.22 5.86
CA ARG A 172 -11.91 -6.93 6.89
C ARG A 172 -11.81 -5.50 7.41
N TYR A 173 -10.60 -4.99 7.68
CA TYR A 173 -10.39 -3.60 8.07
C TYR A 173 -10.76 -2.63 6.94
N ARG A 174 -10.33 -2.93 5.71
CA ARG A 174 -10.63 -2.14 4.51
C ARG A 174 -12.12 -2.08 4.21
N TYR A 175 -12.86 -3.18 4.39
CA TYR A 175 -14.31 -3.20 4.20
C TYR A 175 -15.05 -2.32 5.20
N LYS A 176 -14.63 -2.32 6.48
CA LYS A 176 -15.17 -1.38 7.48
C LYS A 176 -14.91 0.07 7.09
N PHE A 177 -13.71 0.37 6.61
CA PHE A 177 -13.36 1.70 6.11
C PHE A 177 -14.19 2.10 4.88
N TYR A 178 -14.30 1.21 3.90
CA TYR A 178 -15.09 1.40 2.69
C TYR A 178 -16.56 1.70 3.00
N LYS A 179 -17.19 0.95 3.91
CA LYS A 179 -18.57 1.23 4.37
C LYS A 179 -18.72 2.64 4.97
N LYS A 180 -17.73 3.11 5.73
CA LYS A 180 -17.74 4.49 6.26
C LYS A 180 -17.62 5.51 5.12
N TRP A 181 -16.74 5.26 4.16
CA TRP A 181 -16.55 6.11 2.99
C TRP A 181 -17.84 6.23 2.15
N CYS A 182 -18.57 5.14 1.94
CA CYS A 182 -19.83 5.12 1.19
C CYS A 182 -20.94 6.01 1.78
N LYS A 183 -20.90 6.32 3.08
CA LYS A 183 -21.89 7.22 3.72
C LYS A 183 -21.77 8.66 3.22
N ASN A 184 -20.57 9.07 2.81
CA ASN A 184 -20.31 10.42 2.34
C ASN A 184 -20.17 10.47 0.81
N ASN A 185 -19.55 9.44 0.20
CA ASN A 185 -19.40 9.24 -1.26
C ASN A 185 -19.07 10.50 -2.09
N ILE A 186 -18.22 11.38 -1.55
CA ILE A 186 -17.82 12.62 -2.23
C ILE A 186 -16.69 12.30 -3.21
N LEU A 187 -16.97 12.46 -4.51
CA LEU A 187 -16.01 12.29 -5.59
C LEU A 187 -15.30 13.61 -5.95
N THR A 188 -13.97 13.58 -5.90
CA THR A 188 -13.12 14.67 -6.37
C THR A 188 -12.86 14.58 -7.88
N SER A 189 -12.23 15.62 -8.45
CA SER A 189 -11.82 15.60 -9.86
C SER A 189 -10.77 14.52 -10.15
N SER A 190 -9.83 14.27 -9.22
CA SER A 190 -8.86 13.18 -9.36
C SER A 190 -9.54 11.81 -9.25
N ASP A 191 -10.51 11.64 -8.36
CA ASP A 191 -11.29 10.38 -8.29
C ASP A 191 -11.99 10.07 -9.64
N ARG A 192 -12.55 11.08 -10.30
CA ARG A 192 -13.16 10.92 -11.64
C ARG A 192 -12.14 10.53 -12.72
N PHE A 193 -10.92 11.05 -12.65
CA PHE A 193 -9.86 10.67 -13.57
C PHE A 193 -9.46 9.21 -13.36
N ILE A 194 -9.28 8.79 -12.10
CA ILE A 194 -8.93 7.41 -11.75
C ILE A 194 -10.00 6.44 -12.24
N ILE A 195 -11.30 6.77 -12.10
CA ILE A 195 -12.39 5.96 -12.66
C ILE A 195 -12.22 5.77 -14.17
N ARG A 196 -11.85 6.84 -14.91
CA ARG A 196 -11.67 6.75 -16.37
C ARG A 196 -10.52 5.83 -16.74
N ASN A 197 -9.40 5.89 -16.03
CA ASN A 197 -8.27 4.98 -16.25
C ASN A 197 -8.69 3.51 -16.05
N PHE A 198 -9.55 3.26 -15.05
CA PHE A 198 -10.06 1.93 -14.73
C PHE A 198 -11.22 1.47 -15.61
N GLN A 199 -11.72 2.28 -16.56
CA GLN A 199 -12.98 1.99 -17.25
C GLN A 199 -12.94 0.66 -18.03
N SER A 200 -11.82 0.33 -18.67
CA SER A 200 -11.65 -0.94 -19.39
C SER A 200 -11.72 -2.14 -18.45
N TYR A 201 -10.98 -2.08 -17.33
CA TYR A 201 -11.00 -3.11 -16.29
C TYR A 201 -12.39 -3.27 -15.65
N LEU A 202 -13.04 -2.17 -15.28
CA LEU A 202 -14.40 -2.20 -14.71
C LEU A 202 -15.41 -2.84 -15.67
N ASN A 203 -15.28 -2.58 -16.98
CA ASN A 203 -16.14 -3.19 -17.99
C ASN A 203 -15.89 -4.70 -18.11
N SER A 204 -14.63 -5.15 -18.06
CA SER A 204 -14.31 -6.58 -18.15
C SER A 204 -14.86 -7.34 -16.95
N GLN A 205 -14.66 -6.83 -15.73
CA GLN A 205 -15.16 -7.47 -14.51
C GLN A 205 -16.69 -7.58 -14.50
N ARG A 206 -17.39 -6.58 -15.04
CA ARG A 206 -18.84 -6.64 -15.19
C ARG A 206 -19.27 -7.69 -16.21
N LEU A 207 -18.56 -7.81 -17.34
CA LEU A 207 -18.86 -8.80 -18.36
C LEU A 207 -18.68 -10.22 -17.82
N GLU A 208 -17.53 -10.48 -17.18
CA GLU A 208 -17.22 -11.77 -16.53
C GLU A 208 -18.32 -12.17 -15.52
N TYR A 209 -18.80 -11.21 -14.72
CA TYR A 209 -19.93 -11.46 -13.80
C TYR A 209 -21.23 -11.83 -14.51
N LEU A 210 -21.58 -11.12 -15.59
CA LEU A 210 -22.80 -11.39 -16.35
C LEU A 210 -22.73 -12.76 -17.05
N GLU A 211 -21.56 -13.13 -17.58
CA GLU A 211 -21.31 -14.44 -18.16
C GLU A 211 -21.45 -15.56 -17.12
N PHE A 212 -20.89 -15.37 -15.93
CA PHE A 212 -21.05 -16.31 -14.81
C PHE A 212 -22.52 -16.49 -14.42
N ILE A 213 -23.28 -15.39 -14.26
CA ILE A 213 -24.70 -15.48 -13.93
C ILE A 213 -25.49 -16.17 -15.05
N SER A 214 -25.18 -15.87 -16.31
CA SER A 214 -25.81 -16.54 -17.46
C SER A 214 -25.53 -18.04 -17.46
N PHE A 215 -24.31 -18.45 -17.12
CA PHE A 215 -23.92 -19.85 -16.99
C PHE A 215 -24.70 -20.54 -15.86
N ILE A 216 -24.75 -19.94 -14.68
CA ILE A 216 -25.49 -20.52 -13.53
C ILE A 216 -26.98 -20.66 -13.85
N ASN A 217 -27.59 -19.69 -14.51
CA ASN A 217 -29.02 -19.73 -14.87
C ASN A 217 -29.35 -20.72 -16.01
N SER A 218 -28.35 -21.36 -16.62
CA SER A 218 -28.55 -22.38 -17.66
C SER A 218 -28.78 -23.79 -17.09
N PHE A 219 -28.66 -23.95 -15.77
CA PHE A 219 -28.97 -25.15 -14.99
C PHE A 219 -30.19 -24.91 -14.10
#